data_AF-A0A846ST29-F1
#
_entry.id   AF-A0A846ST29-F1
#
_cell.length_a   1.000
_cell.length_b   1.000
_cell.length_c   1.000
_cell.angle_alpha   90.00
_cell.angle_beta   90.00
_cell.angle_gamma   90.00
#
_symmetry.space_group_name_H-M   'P 1'
#
loop_
_entity.id
_entity.type
_entity.pdbx_description
1 polymer ?
#
loop_
_entity_poly.entity_id
_entity_poly.type
_entity_poly.pdbx_seq_one_letter_code
_entity_poly.pdbx_strand_id
1 'polypeptide(L)'
;YALALVTFVSGSWLARPTLWPAMIFGMGSVLAPYFIMQPSFGFGIAASRTPNPTQARLRSLVAHTAFGVGLYVCAVGVSFVLRGHA
;
A
#
# COMPACT_ATOMS: atom_id res chain seq x y z
N TYR A 1 -5.42 2.04 -7.30
CA TYR A 1 -4.37 1.28 -6.60
C TYR A 1 -4.32 -0.21 -6.96
N ALA A 2 -5.40 -0.98 -6.85
CA ALA A 2 -5.38 -2.42 -7.18
C ALA A 2 -4.94 -2.71 -8.64
N LEU A 3 -5.43 -1.94 -9.60
CA LEU A 3 -4.99 -2.05 -11.00
C LEU A 3 -3.48 -1.77 -11.16
N ALA A 4 -2.94 -0.77 -10.45
CA ALA A 4 -1.51 -0.47 -10.47
C ALA A 4 -0.67 -1.63 -9.92
N LEU A 5 -1.08 -2.21 -8.78
CA LEU A 5 -0.43 -3.42 -8.24
C LEU A 5 -0.44 -4.55 -9.29
N VAL A 6 -1.59 -4.82 -9.89
CA VAL A 6 -1.76 -5.91 -10.86
C VAL A 6 -0.96 -5.67 -12.15
N THR A 7 -0.83 -4.43 -12.61
CA THR A 7 0.05 -4.10 -13.74
C THR A 7 1.53 -4.28 -13.39
N PHE A 8 1.94 -4.01 -12.15
CA PHE A 8 3.33 -4.15 -11.72
C PHE A 8 3.73 -5.61 -11.37
N VAL A 9 2.79 -6.42 -10.89
CA VAL A 9 3.06 -7.79 -10.36
C VAL A 9 2.56 -8.89 -11.30
N SER A 10 1.77 -8.53 -12.32
CA SER A 10 1.03 -9.42 -13.26
C SER A 10 -0.31 -9.92 -12.71
N GLY A 11 -1.30 -10.07 -13.61
CA GLY A 11 -2.61 -10.67 -13.31
C GLY A 11 -2.54 -12.11 -12.83
N SER A 12 -1.47 -12.84 -13.16
CA SER A 12 -1.25 -14.22 -12.67
C SER A 12 -1.06 -14.28 -11.15
N TRP A 13 -0.59 -13.20 -10.52
CA TRP A 13 -0.49 -13.12 -9.06
C TRP A 13 -1.86 -13.18 -8.37
N LEU A 14 -2.93 -12.68 -9.00
CA LEU A 14 -4.28 -12.79 -8.45
C LEU A 14 -4.77 -14.26 -8.38
N ALA A 15 -4.27 -15.14 -9.25
CA ALA A 15 -4.60 -16.57 -9.18
C ALA A 15 -3.91 -17.27 -8.00
N ARG A 16 -2.70 -16.82 -7.61
CA ARG A 16 -1.90 -17.39 -6.51
C ARG A 16 -1.27 -16.27 -5.68
N PRO A 17 -2.08 -15.52 -4.89
CA PRO A 17 -1.60 -14.34 -4.20
C PRO A 17 -0.61 -14.71 -3.10
N THR A 18 0.50 -13.98 -3.07
CA THR A 18 1.52 -14.03 -2.02
C THR A 18 1.55 -12.70 -1.26
N LEU A 19 1.96 -12.70 0.01
CA LEU A 19 1.90 -11.51 0.84
C LEU A 19 2.84 -10.38 0.36
N TRP A 20 4.05 -10.74 -0.07
CA TRP A 20 5.13 -9.78 -0.31
C TRP A 20 4.81 -8.69 -1.34
N PRO A 21 4.26 -8.98 -2.53
CA PRO A 21 3.93 -7.94 -3.50
C PRO A 21 2.92 -6.91 -2.99
N ALA A 22 1.89 -7.35 -2.26
CA ALA A 22 0.91 -6.44 -1.66
C ALA A 22 1.53 -5.56 -0.56
N MET A 23 2.42 -6.14 0.26
CA MET A 23 3.13 -5.42 1.32
C MET A 23 4.12 -4.39 0.77
N ILE A 24 4.91 -4.75 -0.26
CA ILE A 24 5.84 -3.83 -0.92
C ILE A 24 5.08 -2.66 -1.54
N PHE A 25 3.96 -2.93 -2.21
CA PHE A 25 3.15 -1.87 -2.81
C PHE A 25 2.51 -0.98 -1.75
N GLY A 26 1.91 -1.56 -0.70
CA GLY A 26 1.28 -0.81 0.39
C GLY A 26 2.27 0.06 1.15
N MET A 27 3.41 -0.49 1.57
CA MET A 27 4.47 0.29 2.22
C MET A 27 5.09 1.31 1.26
N GLY A 28 5.33 0.93 0.00
CA GLY A 28 5.89 1.81 -1.01
C GLY A 28 5.01 3.02 -1.30
N SER A 29 3.68 2.90 -1.18
CA SER A 29 2.80 4.06 -1.38
C SER A 29 2.97 5.14 -0.30
N VAL A 30 3.68 4.88 0.81
CA VAL A 30 4.01 5.90 1.83
C VAL A 30 4.94 7.00 1.30
N LEU A 31 5.63 6.75 0.18
CA LEU A 31 6.44 7.75 -0.48
C LEU A 31 5.59 8.94 -0.96
N ALA A 32 4.37 8.70 -1.42
CA ALA A 32 3.46 9.76 -1.87
C ALA A 32 3.13 10.77 -0.74
N PRO A 33 2.67 10.35 0.46
CA PRO A 33 2.47 11.29 1.54
C PRO A 33 3.78 11.93 2.03
N TYR A 34 4.90 11.22 2.08
CA TYR A 34 6.15 11.79 2.59
C TYR A 34 6.76 12.86 1.70
N PHE A 35 6.68 12.70 0.38
CA PHE A 35 7.40 13.56 -0.56
C PHE A 35 6.49 14.50 -1.37
N ILE A 36 5.18 14.23 -1.41
CA ILE A 36 4.22 15.06 -2.15
C ILE A 36 3.22 15.67 -1.17
N MET A 37 2.38 14.86 -0.51
CA MET A 37 1.24 15.40 0.23
C MET A 37 1.65 16.20 1.47
N GLN A 38 2.53 15.68 2.32
CA GLN A 38 2.98 16.37 3.53
C GLN A 38 3.70 17.68 3.21
N PRO A 39 4.62 17.75 2.22
CA PRO A 39 5.17 19.02 1.75
C PRO A 39 4.10 20.00 1.24
N SER A 40 3.15 19.54 0.43
CA SER A 40 2.06 20.38 -0.10
C SER A 40 1.15 20.93 1.00
N PHE A 41 1.02 20.23 2.13
CA PHE A 41 0.28 20.72 3.31
C PHE A 41 1.12 21.60 4.25
N GLY A 42 2.36 21.93 3.87
CA GLY A 42 3.27 22.72 4.71
C GLY A 42 3.93 21.94 5.85
N PHE A 43 3.67 20.64 5.97
CA PHE A 43 4.25 19.76 6.99
C PHE A 43 5.72 19.40 6.71
N GLY A 44 6.25 19.77 5.54
CA GLY A 44 7.62 19.45 5.12
C GLY A 44 7.78 17.99 4.68
N ILE A 45 9.00 17.65 4.23
CA ILE A 45 9.34 16.29 3.79
C ILE A 45 9.22 15.32 4.97
N ALA A 46 8.47 14.25 4.78
CA ALA A 46 8.15 13.27 5.80
C ALA A 46 7.64 13.93 7.11
N ALA A 47 6.77 14.93 7.01
CA ALA A 47 6.15 15.64 8.14
C ALA A 47 7.15 16.30 9.11
N SER A 48 8.35 16.67 8.62
CA SER A 48 9.44 17.21 9.44
C SER A 48 9.11 18.50 10.20
N ARG A 49 8.11 19.27 9.77
CA ARG A 49 7.67 20.53 10.39
C ARG A 49 6.45 20.37 11.30
N THR A 50 5.97 19.14 11.51
CA THR A 50 4.86 18.89 12.44
C THR A 50 5.36 18.91 13.90
N PRO A 51 4.49 19.18 14.90
CA PRO A 51 4.89 19.15 16.31
C PRO A 51 5.46 17.80 16.78
N ASN A 52 5.07 16.69 16.15
CA ASN A 52 5.59 15.35 16.45
C ASN A 52 5.83 14.54 15.16
N PRO A 53 6.98 14.75 14.48
CA PRO A 53 7.28 14.13 13.18
C PRO A 53 7.33 12.61 13.24
N THR A 54 7.89 12.04 14.31
CA THR A 54 8.01 10.59 14.47
C THR A 54 6.63 9.94 14.53
N GLN A 55 5.71 10.50 15.32
CA GLN A 55 4.35 9.98 15.40
C GLN A 55 3.61 10.10 14.06
N ALA A 56 3.76 11.23 13.35
CA ALA A 56 3.15 11.44 12.04
C ALA A 56 3.65 10.41 11.00
N ARG A 57 4.96 10.14 10.98
CA ARG A 57 5.57 9.11 10.12
C ARG A 57 5.05 7.71 10.46
N LEU A 58 5.06 7.34 11.75
CA LEU A 58 4.59 6.02 12.17
C LEU A 58 3.11 5.80 11.81
N ARG A 59 2.25 6.80 12.04
CA ARG A 59 0.83 6.70 11.63
C ARG A 59 0.67 6.51 10.13
N SER A 60 1.43 7.24 9.32
CA SER A 60 1.44 7.08 7.87
C SER A 60 1.88 5.67 7.48
N LEU A 61 2.99 5.18 8.03
CA LEU A 61 3.51 3.84 7.76
C LEU A 61 2.51 2.75 8.18
N VAL A 62 1.88 2.86 9.36
CA VAL A 62 0.86 1.92 9.84
C VAL A 62 -0.33 1.88 8.90
N ALA A 63 -0.86 3.03 8.48
CA ALA A 63 -1.97 3.11 7.53
C ALA A 63 -1.63 2.43 6.20
N HIS A 64 -0.42 2.63 5.69
CA HIS A 64 0.07 2.09 4.43
C HIS A 64 0.38 0.59 4.51
N THR A 65 0.84 0.13 5.66
CA THR A 65 1.00 -1.30 5.97
C THR A 65 -0.36 -1.99 6.04
N ALA A 66 -1.33 -1.40 6.75
CA ALA A 66 -2.70 -1.92 6.83
C ALA A 66 -3.36 -1.98 5.44
N PHE A 67 -3.12 -0.97 4.60
CA PHE A 67 -3.55 -0.98 3.21
C PHE A 67 -2.94 -2.16 2.42
N GLY A 68 -1.65 -2.44 2.56
CA GLY A 68 -0.99 -3.61 1.96
C GLY A 68 -1.59 -4.95 2.42
N VAL A 69 -1.89 -5.08 3.71
CA VAL A 69 -2.60 -6.26 4.25
C VAL A 69 -3.99 -6.39 3.63
N GLY A 70 -4.75 -5.28 3.55
CA GLY A 70 -6.07 -5.27 2.91
C GLY A 70 -6.01 -5.69 1.44
N LEU A 71 -5.01 -5.23 0.68
CA LEU A 71 -4.79 -5.67 -0.71
C LEU A 71 -4.56 -7.16 -0.81
N TYR A 72 -3.76 -7.75 0.10
CA TYR A 72 -3.53 -9.19 0.12
C TYR A 72 -4.80 -9.97 0.44
N VAL A 73 -5.55 -9.57 1.48
CA VAL A 73 -6.81 -10.23 1.86
C VAL A 73 -7.82 -10.20 0.69
N CYS A 74 -7.97 -9.05 0.02
CA CYS A 74 -8.82 -8.94 -1.16
C CYS A 74 -8.33 -9.83 -2.32
N ALA A 75 -7.02 -9.88 -2.57
CA ALA A 75 -6.46 -10.74 -3.60
C ALA A 75 -6.70 -12.24 -3.33
N VAL A 76 -6.62 -12.66 -2.06
CA VAL A 76 -6.99 -14.01 -1.62
C VAL A 76 -8.48 -14.27 -1.90
N GLY A 77 -9.36 -13.33 -1.56
CA GLY A 77 -10.78 -13.41 -1.91
C GLY A 77 -11.03 -13.59 -3.42
N VAL A 78 -10.35 -12.79 -4.24
CA VAL A 78 -10.41 -12.89 -5.71
C VAL A 78 -9.86 -14.23 -6.21
N SER A 79 -8.80 -14.76 -5.59
CA SER A 79 -8.22 -16.06 -5.96
C SER A 79 -9.22 -17.20 -5.83
N PHE A 80 -10.08 -17.19 -4.79
CA PHE A 80 -11.13 -18.19 -4.64
C PHE A 80 -12.15 -18.14 -5.78
N VAL A 81 -12.55 -16.94 -6.20
CA VAL A 81 -13.47 -16.76 -7.34
C VAL A 81 -12.82 -17.24 -8.64
N LEU A 82 -11.56 -16.85 -8.90
CA LEU A 82 -10.83 -17.25 -10.10
C LEU A 82 -10.63 -18.76 -10.20
N ARG A 83 -10.42 -19.45 -9.07
CA ARG A 83 -10.28 -20.92 -9.04
C ARG A 83 -11.62 -21.65 -9.16
N GLY A 84 -12.72 -21.06 -8.73
CA GLY A 84 -14.05 -21.65 -8.89
C GLY A 84 -14.59 -21.58 -10.33
N HIS A 85 -13.98 -20.75 -11.17
CA HIS A 85 -14.34 -20.57 -12.58
C HIS A 85 -13.29 -21.15 -13.58
N ALA A 86 -12.24 -21.80 -13.08
CA ALA A 86 -11.20 -22.45 -13.86
C ALA A 86 -11.40 -23.97 -13.86
#